data_AF-A0A8W8JL09-F1
#
_entry.id   AF-A0A8W8JL09-F1
#
_cell.length_a   1.000
_cell.length_b   1.000
_cell.length_c   1.000
_cell.angle_alpha   90.00
_cell.angle_beta   90.00
_cell.angle_gamma   90.00
#
_symmetry.space_group_name_H-M   'P 1'
#
loop_
_entity.id
_entity.type
_entity.pdbx_description
1 polymer ?
#
loop_
_entity_poly.entity_id
_entity_poly.type
_entity_poly.pdbx_seq_one_letter_code
_entity_poly.pdbx_strand_id
1 'polypeptide(L)'
;MFSVEHLNLFILFWIYTVCKGSATQGPCKNSFKGCCPGSAWNSQNQKCEPCMQGFTGDNCSSRCPYPTYGRDCQELCNCSKDMCDVFTGCQSFTTGYNVLFSIAKPKA
;
A
#
# COMPACT_ATOMS: atom_id res chain seq x y z
N MET A 1 -30.10 24.16 -44.16
CA MET A 1 -28.97 23.23 -44.33
C MET A 1 -27.83 23.71 -43.44
N PHE A 2 -27.65 23.13 -42.26
CA PHE A 2 -26.47 23.37 -41.42
C PHE A 2 -25.51 22.21 -41.65
N SER A 3 -24.31 22.53 -42.18
CA SER A 3 -23.34 21.55 -42.67
C SER A 3 -22.84 20.61 -41.57
N VAL A 4 -22.86 19.32 -41.92
CA VAL A 4 -22.62 18.12 -41.07
C VAL A 4 -21.17 18.00 -40.55
N GLU A 5 -20.27 18.90 -40.95
CA GLU A 5 -18.82 18.78 -40.66
C GLU A 5 -18.40 19.31 -39.28
N HIS A 6 -19.09 20.31 -38.72
CA HIS A 6 -18.72 20.84 -37.40
C HIS A 6 -19.13 19.89 -36.27
N LEU A 7 -20.21 19.11 -36.45
CA LEU A 7 -20.71 18.19 -35.42
C LEU A 7 -19.70 17.08 -35.09
N ASN A 8 -18.93 16.61 -36.07
CA ASN A 8 -17.97 15.52 -35.90
C ASN A 8 -16.74 15.96 -35.08
N LEU A 9 -16.25 17.18 -35.29
CA LEU A 9 -15.16 17.76 -34.49
C LEU A 9 -15.59 18.03 -33.04
N PHE A 10 -16.83 18.49 -32.82
CA PHE A 10 -17.37 18.63 -31.46
C PHE A 10 -17.49 17.27 -30.77
N ILE A 11 -18.00 16.24 -31.45
CA ILE A 11 -18.11 14.89 -30.89
C ILE A 11 -16.72 14.33 -30.55
N LEU A 12 -15.73 14.49 -31.43
CA LEU A 12 -14.35 14.06 -31.17
C LEU A 12 -13.70 14.87 -30.03
N PHE A 13 -13.98 16.16 -29.93
CA PHE A 13 -13.52 17.01 -28.82
C PHE A 13 -14.16 16.60 -27.50
N TRP A 14 -15.47 16.30 -27.50
CA TRP A 14 -16.20 15.79 -26.34
C TRP A 14 -15.67 14.42 -25.91
N ILE A 15 -15.50 13.47 -26.85
CA ILE A 15 -14.88 12.17 -26.59
C ILE A 15 -13.45 12.34 -26.07
N TYR A 16 -12.67 13.26 -26.64
CA TYR A 16 -11.33 13.60 -26.17
C TYR A 16 -11.33 14.16 -24.74
N THR A 17 -12.25 15.06 -24.39
CA THR A 17 -12.41 15.58 -23.03
C THR A 17 -12.96 14.55 -22.04
N VAL A 18 -13.84 13.64 -22.49
CA VAL A 18 -14.42 12.57 -21.66
C VAL A 18 -13.38 11.47 -21.39
N CYS A 19 -12.55 11.11 -22.37
CA CYS A 19 -11.41 10.19 -22.18
C CYS A 19 -10.25 10.81 -21.40
N LYS A 20 -10.13 12.14 -21.36
CA LYS A 20 -9.24 12.85 -20.41
C LYS A 20 -9.86 13.03 -19.02
N GLY A 21 -10.83 12.20 -18.66
CA GLY A 21 -11.26 12.00 -17.28
C GLY A 21 -10.04 11.69 -16.42
N SER A 22 -9.59 12.69 -15.69
CA SER A 22 -8.41 12.58 -14.85
C SER A 22 -8.78 11.69 -13.66
N ALA A 23 -8.29 10.45 -13.66
CA ALA A 23 -8.21 9.60 -12.48
C ALA A 23 -7.26 10.28 -11.49
N THR A 24 -7.72 11.37 -10.87
CA THR A 24 -6.80 12.29 -10.22
C THR A 24 -6.33 11.72 -8.90
N GLN A 25 -7.15 11.00 -8.14
CA GLN A 25 -6.83 10.64 -6.76
C GLN A 25 -7.57 9.35 -6.37
N GLY A 26 -6.87 8.44 -5.68
CA GLY A 26 -7.37 7.12 -5.28
C GLY A 26 -8.61 7.15 -4.36
N PRO A 27 -9.05 5.98 -3.83
CA PRO A 27 -10.32 5.85 -3.11
C PRO A 27 -10.38 6.60 -1.78
N CYS A 28 -9.27 7.16 -1.29
CA CYS A 28 -9.20 7.83 -0.01
C CYS A 28 -9.17 9.37 -0.16
N LYS A 29 -10.15 10.05 0.45
CA LYS A 29 -10.19 11.53 0.54
C LYS A 29 -9.27 12.00 1.68
N ASN A 30 -8.63 13.16 1.51
CA ASN A 30 -7.68 13.81 2.45
C ASN A 30 -6.28 13.19 2.57
N SER A 31 -5.87 12.38 1.59
CA SER A 31 -4.52 11.80 1.54
C SER A 31 -3.72 12.36 0.37
N PHE A 32 -2.38 12.37 0.47
CA PHE A 32 -1.51 12.84 -0.61
C PHE A 32 -1.76 12.01 -1.88
N LYS A 33 -2.28 12.65 -2.94
CA LYS A 33 -2.72 12.01 -4.20
C LYS A 33 -3.84 10.96 -4.05
N GLY A 34 -4.57 10.99 -2.93
CA GLY A 34 -5.73 10.14 -2.64
C GLY A 34 -5.44 8.66 -2.40
N CYS A 35 -4.19 8.29 -2.13
CA CYS A 35 -3.87 6.91 -1.75
C CYS A 35 -4.32 6.61 -0.32
N CYS A 36 -4.80 5.40 -0.08
CA CYS A 36 -5.15 4.97 1.26
C CYS A 36 -3.89 4.68 2.11
N PRO A 37 -4.01 4.73 3.45
CA PRO A 37 -2.96 4.26 4.35
C PRO A 37 -2.53 2.83 3.98
N GLY A 38 -1.22 2.57 3.99
CA GLY A 38 -0.65 1.30 3.52
C GLY A 38 -0.35 1.25 2.01
N SER A 39 -0.55 2.36 1.29
CA SER A 39 -0.17 2.49 -0.12
C SER A 39 0.51 3.83 -0.40
N ALA A 40 1.56 3.80 -1.24
CA ALA A 40 2.27 4.97 -1.73
C ALA A 40 1.87 5.30 -3.16
N TRP A 41 1.93 6.59 -3.53
CA TRP A 41 1.75 6.97 -4.93
C TRP A 41 3.01 6.68 -5.74
N ASN A 42 2.90 5.83 -6.76
CA ASN A 42 3.95 5.64 -7.75
C ASN A 42 3.76 6.63 -8.93
N SER A 43 4.72 7.56 -9.10
CA SER A 43 4.67 8.56 -10.18
C SER A 43 4.99 8.03 -11.57
N GLN A 44 5.61 6.87 -11.70
CA GLN A 44 5.87 6.23 -13.00
C GLN A 44 4.58 5.59 -13.54
N ASN A 45 3.87 4.88 -12.67
CA ASN A 45 2.67 4.12 -13.03
C ASN A 45 1.36 4.89 -12.81
N GLN A 46 1.44 6.11 -12.26
CA GLN A 46 0.28 6.94 -11.91
C GLN A 46 -0.77 6.18 -11.10
N LYS A 47 -0.32 5.37 -10.13
CA LYS A 47 -1.16 4.44 -9.37
C LYS A 47 -0.69 4.35 -7.91
N CYS A 48 -1.63 4.10 -7.00
CA CYS A 48 -1.31 3.73 -5.62
C CYS A 48 -0.81 2.27 -5.59
N GLU A 49 0.41 2.09 -5.08
CA GLU A 49 1.03 0.78 -4.89
C GLU A 49 1.13 0.46 -3.39
N PRO A 50 0.86 -0.79 -2.99
CA PRO A 50 0.94 -1.16 -1.58
C PRO A 50 2.36 -1.00 -1.06
N CYS A 51 2.48 -0.64 0.21
CA CYS A 51 3.77 -0.55 0.88
C CYS A 51 4.45 -1.92 0.93
N MET A 52 5.79 -1.89 0.91
CA MET A 52 6.57 -3.06 1.31
C MET A 52 6.16 -3.46 2.73
N GLN A 53 6.15 -4.77 3.01
CA GLN A 53 5.84 -5.26 4.34
C GLN A 53 6.76 -4.58 5.38
N GLY A 54 6.23 -4.28 6.56
CA GLY A 54 6.96 -3.55 7.60
C GLY A 54 6.94 -2.02 7.46
N PHE A 55 6.31 -1.46 6.42
CA PHE A 55 6.16 -0.01 6.22
C PHE A 55 4.70 0.42 6.08
N THR A 56 4.44 1.67 6.50
CA THR A 56 3.12 2.31 6.53
C THR A 56 3.24 3.84 6.44
N GLY A 57 2.10 4.53 6.50
CA GLY A 57 1.99 5.98 6.42
C GLY A 57 2.05 6.53 4.99
N ASP A 58 2.05 7.86 4.88
CA ASP A 58 2.11 8.53 3.59
C ASP A 58 3.40 8.18 2.85
N ASN A 59 3.26 7.68 1.62
CA ASN A 59 4.36 7.18 0.79
C ASN A 59 5.25 6.11 1.47
N CYS A 60 4.69 5.30 2.38
CA CYS A 60 5.45 4.25 3.08
C CYS A 60 6.65 4.78 3.88
N SER A 61 6.57 6.03 4.36
CA SER A 61 7.67 6.72 5.05
C SER A 61 7.93 6.22 6.47
N SER A 62 6.96 5.54 7.08
CA SER A 62 7.03 5.09 8.48
C SER A 62 7.19 3.57 8.56
N ARG A 63 8.06 3.09 9.45
CA ARG A 63 8.10 1.65 9.77
C ARG A 63 6.92 1.27 10.67
N CYS A 64 6.53 0.00 10.65
CA CYS A 64 5.52 -0.52 11.57
C CYS A 64 5.95 -0.26 13.02
N PRO A 65 5.07 0.33 13.85
CA PRO A 65 5.37 0.55 15.25
C PRO A 65 5.33 -0.78 16.01
N TYR A 66 6.28 -1.01 16.92
CA TYR A 66 6.17 -2.15 17.85
C TYR A 66 4.86 -2.06 18.65
N PRO A 67 4.11 -3.15 18.85
CA PRO A 67 4.46 -4.57 18.58
C PRO A 67 4.02 -5.10 17.21
N THR A 68 3.77 -4.25 16.22
CA THR A 68 3.23 -4.68 14.92
C THR A 68 4.30 -4.92 13.84
N TYR A 69 4.02 -5.86 12.94
CA TYR A 69 4.87 -6.19 11.78
C TYR A 69 4.04 -6.68 10.59
N GLY A 70 4.70 -6.99 9.47
CA GLY A 70 4.07 -7.62 8.31
C GLY A 70 3.41 -6.63 7.34
N ARG A 71 2.50 -7.12 6.49
CA ARG A 71 1.76 -6.26 5.55
C ARG A 71 0.75 -5.39 6.32
N ASP A 72 0.75 -4.10 6.04
CA ASP A 72 -0.12 -3.10 6.69
C ASP A 72 -0.03 -3.10 8.23
N CYS A 73 1.06 -3.63 8.80
CA CYS A 73 1.26 -3.74 10.24
C CYS A 73 0.13 -4.51 10.97
N GLN A 74 -0.46 -5.51 10.32
CA GLN A 74 -1.58 -6.29 10.90
C GLN A 74 -1.12 -7.46 11.77
N GLU A 75 0.16 -7.82 11.75
CA GLU A 75 0.71 -8.91 12.55
C GLU A 75 1.31 -8.39 13.86
N LEU A 76 1.38 -9.25 14.88
CA LEU A 76 1.80 -8.91 16.24
C LEU A 76 2.99 -9.75 16.69
N CYS A 77 4.09 -9.08 17.04
CA CYS A 77 5.28 -9.68 17.63
C CYS A 77 5.00 -10.08 19.08
N ASN A 78 5.17 -11.37 19.37
CA ASN A 78 5.10 -11.93 20.72
C ASN A 78 6.51 -12.14 21.31
N CYS A 79 7.39 -11.17 21.11
CA CYS A 79 8.77 -11.18 21.57
C CYS A 79 9.20 -9.78 22.00
N SER A 80 10.36 -9.67 22.63
CA SER A 80 10.98 -8.38 22.95
C SER A 80 11.17 -7.54 21.68
N LYS A 81 11.12 -6.21 21.84
CA LYS A 81 11.29 -5.26 20.73
C LYS A 81 12.57 -5.52 19.92
N ASP A 82 13.65 -5.92 20.58
CA ASP A 82 14.94 -6.18 19.94
C ASP A 82 14.97 -7.44 19.05
N MET A 83 14.00 -8.35 19.25
CA MET A 83 13.85 -9.59 18.47
C MET A 83 12.71 -9.51 17.44
N CYS A 84 11.98 -8.38 17.42
CA CYS A 84 10.85 -8.15 16.53
C CYS A 84 11.33 -7.42 15.26
N ASP A 85 11.46 -8.17 14.19
CA ASP A 85 11.71 -7.65 12.86
C ASP A 85 10.41 -7.18 12.21
N VAL A 86 10.42 -5.99 11.62
CA VAL A 86 9.22 -5.40 11.00
C VAL A 86 8.74 -6.18 9.76
N PHE A 87 9.61 -6.99 9.15
CA PHE A 87 9.27 -7.78 7.98
C PHE A 87 8.82 -9.20 8.36
N THR A 88 9.58 -9.87 9.21
CA THR A 88 9.44 -11.30 9.50
C THR A 88 8.81 -11.60 10.86
N GLY A 89 8.69 -10.60 11.73
CA GLY A 89 8.21 -10.76 13.10
C GLY A 89 9.32 -11.24 14.03
N CYS A 90 9.02 -12.19 14.91
CA CYS A 90 10.00 -12.65 15.89
C CYS A 90 11.07 -13.55 15.24
N GLN A 91 12.33 -13.12 15.27
CA GLN A 91 13.44 -13.92 14.75
C GLN A 91 13.79 -15.06 15.73
N SER A 92 13.58 -16.30 15.29
CA SER A 92 14.02 -17.50 16.02
C SER A 92 15.50 -17.76 15.69
N PHE A 93 16.40 -17.63 16.66
CA PHE A 93 17.78 -18.07 16.48
C PHE A 93 17.85 -19.60 16.49
N THR A 94 18.01 -20.19 15.31
CA THR A 94 18.29 -21.63 15.14
C THR A 94 19.78 -21.89 15.30
N THR A 95 20.29 -21.85 16.52
CA THR A 95 21.65 -22.36 16.79
C THR A 95 21.55 -23.87 16.96
N GLY A 96 21.67 -24.65 15.88
CA GLY A 96 22.17 -26.05 15.80
C GLY A 96 21.69 -27.16 16.75
N TYR A 97 20.83 -26.93 17.74
CA TYR A 97 20.40 -27.92 18.74
C TYR A 97 18.99 -27.58 19.18
N ASN A 98 18.03 -28.45 18.85
CA ASN A 98 16.66 -28.51 19.36
C ASN A 98 15.83 -27.21 19.32
N VAL A 99 14.66 -27.31 18.71
CA VAL A 99 13.68 -26.22 18.56
C VAL A 99 13.17 -25.76 19.93
N LEU A 100 13.92 -24.92 20.65
CA LEU A 100 13.57 -24.52 22.02
C LEU A 100 12.58 -23.35 22.10
N PHE A 101 12.10 -22.83 20.97
CA PHE A 101 11.11 -21.74 20.95
C PHE A 101 10.00 -21.91 19.91
N SER A 102 9.68 -23.14 19.49
CA SER A 102 8.37 -23.42 18.87
C SER A 102 7.20 -23.28 19.87
N ILE A 103 7.46 -22.99 21.14
CA ILE A 103 6.45 -22.74 22.17
C ILE A 103 6.19 -21.24 22.35
N ALA A 104 5.84 -20.57 21.26
CA ALA A 104 4.98 -19.39 21.35
C ALA A 104 4.15 -19.22 20.06
N LYS A 105 3.27 -20.20 19.76
CA LYS A 105 1.80 -19.99 19.58
C LYS A 105 1.07 -21.35 19.44
N PRO A 106 0.45 -21.88 20.52
CA PRO A 106 -0.91 -22.38 20.40
C PRO A 106 -1.86 -21.19 20.49
N LYS A 107 -2.63 -20.98 19.42
CA LYS A 107 -3.79 -20.09 19.42
C LYS A 107 -4.88 -20.76 20.28
N ALA A 108 -5.43 -20.03 21.24
CA ALA A 108 -6.66 -20.43 21.94
C ALA A 108 -7.86 -20.43 20.96
#